data_AF-A0A8B6H728-F1
#
_entry.id   AF-A0A8B6H728-F1
#
_cell.length_a   1.000
_cell.length_b   1.000
_cell.length_c   1.000
_cell.angle_alpha   90.00
_cell.angle_beta   90.00
_cell.angle_gamma   90.00
#
_symmetry.space_group_name_H-M   'P 1'
#
loop_
_entity.id
_entity.type
_entity.pdbx_description
1 polymer ?
#
loop_
_entity_poly.entity_id
_entity_poly.type
_entity_poly.pdbx_seq_one_letter_code
_entity_poly.pdbx_strand_id
1 'polypeptide(L)'
;MQLVSKPEPVTSAIEDNPTPQIQPRSDDKSDLLGVRGVNDNFIRVLGKVTLPVEIGKFTLFHDFYILDDVNMPLILGRDFMHDQKAEISFPKQVLSFTKWNDRSFFKSGPRSGSHPQFCSCAI
;
A
#
# COMPACT_ATOMS: atom_id res chain seq x y z
N MET A 1 -23.30 6.83 68.14
CA MET A 1 -23.35 5.43 67.66
C MET A 1 -23.58 5.48 66.17
N GLN A 2 -22.51 5.30 65.38
CA GLN A 2 -22.53 5.43 63.92
C GLN A 2 -22.90 4.09 63.28
N LEU A 3 -23.90 4.12 62.38
CA LEU A 3 -24.26 3.02 61.49
C LEU A 3 -23.32 3.04 60.29
N VAL A 4 -22.47 2.03 60.17
CA VAL A 4 -21.60 1.80 59.00
C VAL A 4 -22.35 0.92 58.01
N SER A 5 -22.79 1.50 56.90
CA SER A 5 -23.33 0.76 55.75
C SER A 5 -22.18 0.26 54.88
N LYS A 6 -22.16 -1.06 54.66
CA LYS A 6 -21.21 -1.82 53.85
C LYS A 6 -21.49 -1.60 52.35
N PRO A 7 -20.50 -1.28 51.49
CA PRO A 7 -20.71 -1.18 50.05
C PRO A 7 -20.62 -2.57 49.37
N GLU A 8 -21.54 -2.82 48.43
CA GLU A 8 -21.57 -4.02 47.57
C GLU A 8 -20.65 -3.87 46.35
N PRO A 9 -20.08 -4.98 45.82
CA PRO A 9 -19.17 -4.94 44.68
C PRO A 9 -19.94 -4.86 43.35
N VAL A 10 -19.67 -3.79 42.59
CA VAL A 10 -20.15 -3.62 41.22
C VAL A 10 -19.36 -4.56 40.30
N THR A 11 -20.01 -5.61 39.81
CA THR A 11 -19.45 -6.49 38.78
C THR A 11 -19.77 -5.89 37.41
N SER A 12 -18.82 -5.18 36.82
CA SER A 12 -18.90 -4.72 35.44
C SER A 12 -18.50 -5.86 34.51
N ALA A 13 -19.48 -6.47 33.83
CA ALA A 13 -19.24 -7.34 32.69
C ALA A 13 -18.61 -6.51 31.57
N ILE A 14 -17.37 -6.83 31.22
CA ILE A 14 -16.70 -6.30 30.03
C ILE A 14 -17.12 -7.22 28.89
N GLU A 15 -18.03 -6.75 28.03
CA GLU A 15 -18.31 -7.39 26.75
C GLU A 15 -17.08 -7.31 25.86
N ASP A 16 -16.53 -8.48 25.58
CA ASP A 16 -15.40 -8.74 24.69
C ASP A 16 -15.85 -8.47 23.25
N ASN A 17 -15.68 -7.23 22.79
CA ASN A 17 -15.98 -6.85 21.42
C ASN A 17 -14.78 -7.26 20.54
N PRO A 18 -14.89 -8.25 19.64
CA PRO A 18 -13.76 -8.71 18.87
C PRO A 18 -13.30 -7.61 17.91
N THR A 19 -12.13 -7.04 18.20
CA THR A 19 -11.39 -6.15 17.30
C THR A 19 -11.31 -6.78 15.91
N PRO A 20 -11.69 -6.06 14.83
CA PRO A 20 -11.50 -6.53 13.47
C PRO A 20 -10.01 -6.80 13.23
N GLN A 21 -9.63 -8.08 13.20
CA GLN A 21 -8.29 -8.49 12.83
C GLN A 21 -8.12 -8.26 11.33
N ILE A 22 -7.54 -7.10 10.98
CA ILE A 22 -7.02 -6.87 9.63
C ILE A 22 -5.79 -7.77 9.51
N GLN A 23 -5.99 -8.99 9.01
CA GLN A 23 -4.88 -9.88 8.67
C GLN A 23 -4.19 -9.34 7.42
N PRO A 24 -2.92 -8.89 7.50
CA PRO A 24 -2.14 -8.65 6.30
C PRO A 24 -2.03 -9.98 5.55
N ARG A 25 -2.51 -10.03 4.31
CA ARG A 25 -2.32 -11.17 3.42
C ARG A 25 -0.85 -11.22 3.03
N SER A 26 -0.03 -11.80 3.88
CA SER A 26 1.39 -12.03 3.66
C SER A 26 1.56 -13.42 3.06
N ASP A 27 1.59 -13.54 1.73
CA ASP A 27 2.26 -14.67 1.02
C ASP A 27 2.35 -14.47 -0.51
N ASP A 28 2.37 -13.23 -1.00
CA ASP A 28 2.75 -12.97 -2.39
C ASP A 28 4.27 -12.86 -2.47
N LYS A 29 4.94 -13.99 -2.77
CA LYS A 29 6.36 -13.97 -3.12
C LYS A 29 6.55 -13.05 -4.33
N SER A 30 7.44 -12.09 -4.20
CA SER A 30 7.82 -11.20 -5.30
C SER A 30 8.47 -12.01 -6.42
N ASP A 31 8.00 -11.85 -7.66
CA ASP A 31 8.66 -12.38 -8.86
C ASP A 31 10.02 -11.69 -9.13
N LEU A 32 10.25 -10.52 -8.54
CA LEU A 32 11.51 -9.78 -8.62
C LEU A 32 12.47 -10.25 -7.51
N LEU A 33 13.68 -10.65 -7.92
CA LEU A 33 14.75 -11.07 -7.02
C LEU A 33 15.60 -9.90 -6.48
N GLY A 34 15.60 -8.77 -7.18
CA GLY A 34 16.33 -7.57 -6.77
C GLY A 34 16.18 -6.41 -7.75
N VAL A 35 16.66 -5.25 -7.34
CA VAL A 35 16.64 -3.99 -8.10
C VAL A 35 18.08 -3.54 -8.35
N ARG A 36 18.37 -3.12 -9.59
CA ARG A 36 19.67 -2.55 -9.95
C ARG A 36 19.63 -1.02 -9.82
N GLY A 37 20.49 -0.48 -8.98
CA GLY A 37 20.72 0.96 -8.87
C GLY A 37 21.58 1.50 -10.02
N VAL A 38 21.67 2.83 -10.12
CA VAL A 38 22.42 3.53 -11.18
C VAL A 38 23.93 3.29 -11.09
N ASN A 39 24.45 3.01 -9.89
CA ASN A 39 25.87 2.72 -9.64
C ASN A 39 26.20 1.22 -9.72
N ASP A 40 25.39 0.43 -10.42
CA ASP A 40 25.50 -1.04 -10.48
C ASP A 40 25.37 -1.78 -9.14
N ASN A 41 24.99 -1.07 -8.08
CA ASN A 41 24.61 -1.69 -6.81
C ASN A 41 23.34 -2.51 -6.99
N PHE A 42 23.38 -3.77 -6.54
CA PHE A 42 22.24 -4.66 -6.57
C PHE A 42 21.61 -4.73 -5.17
N ILE A 43 20.35 -4.35 -5.08
CA ILE A 43 19.59 -4.38 -3.82
C ILE A 43 18.62 -5.56 -3.88
N ARG A 44 18.70 -6.43 -2.88
CA ARG A 44 17.83 -7.60 -2.79
C ARG A 44 16.39 -7.18 -2.46
N VAL A 45 15.44 -7.79 -3.15
CA VAL A 45 14.01 -7.69 -2.81
C VAL A 45 13.66 -8.83 -1.87
N LEU A 46 13.09 -8.48 -0.72
CA LEU A 46 12.66 -9.42 0.32
C LEU A 46 11.24 -9.94 0.09
N GLY A 47 10.40 -9.15 -0.57
CA GLY A 47 9.01 -9.50 -0.84
C GLY A 47 8.23 -8.36 -1.49
N LYS A 48 6.93 -8.58 -1.62
CA LYS A 48 5.97 -7.63 -2.17
C LYS A 48 4.79 -7.48 -1.20
N VAL A 49 4.29 -6.27 -1.01
CA VAL A 49 3.14 -5.99 -0.13
C VAL A 49 2.25 -4.91 -0.73
N THR A 50 0.95 -5.11 -0.71
CA THR A 50 -0.01 -4.06 -1.08
C THR A 50 -0.39 -3.25 0.16
N LEU A 51 -0.07 -1.97 0.19
CA LEU A 51 -0.35 -1.08 1.32
C LEU A 51 -1.16 0.16 0.89
N PRO A 52 -2.05 0.67 1.74
CA PRO A 52 -2.64 1.99 1.54
C PRO A 52 -1.60 3.08 1.82
N VAL A 53 -1.49 4.04 0.91
CA VAL A 53 -0.68 5.25 1.06
C VAL A 53 -1.60 6.46 1.11
N GLU A 54 -1.45 7.24 2.17
CA GLU A 54 -2.17 8.49 2.34
C GLU A 54 -1.32 9.65 1.83
N ILE A 55 -1.81 10.34 0.80
CA ILE A 55 -1.17 11.54 0.25
C ILE A 55 -2.17 12.67 0.22
N GLY A 56 -2.01 13.62 1.14
CA GLY A 56 -2.95 14.72 1.32
C GLY A 56 -4.33 14.21 1.78
N LYS A 57 -5.32 14.25 0.89
CA LYS A 57 -6.71 13.78 1.15
C LYS A 57 -7.04 12.48 0.42
N PHE A 58 -6.06 11.83 -0.19
CA PHE A 58 -6.25 10.63 -0.99
C PHE A 58 -5.66 9.42 -0.28
N THR A 59 -6.38 8.30 -0.34
CA THR A 59 -5.89 6.98 0.09
C THR A 59 -5.76 6.12 -1.15
N LEU A 60 -4.54 5.70 -1.47
CA LEU A 60 -4.18 4.99 -2.69
C LEU A 60 -3.58 3.63 -2.33
N PHE A 61 -4.14 2.54 -2.83
CA PHE A 61 -3.55 1.21 -2.63
C PHE A 61 -2.52 0.94 -3.72
N HIS A 62 -1.31 0.58 -3.31
CA HIS A 62 -0.24 0.27 -4.24
C HIS A 62 0.63 -0.88 -3.74
N ASP A 63 1.24 -1.56 -4.71
CA ASP A 63 2.13 -2.68 -4.49
C ASP A 63 3.57 -2.19 -4.27
N PHE A 64 4.12 -2.45 -3.09
CA PHE A 64 5.48 -2.10 -2.71
C PHE A 64 6.38 -3.31 -2.69
N TYR A 65 7.61 -3.15 -3.19
CA TYR A 65 8.68 -4.12 -2.98
C TYR A 65 9.45 -3.76 -1.71
N ILE A 66 9.62 -4.74 -0.82
CA ILE A 66 10.41 -4.58 0.40
C ILE A 66 11.87 -4.85 0.07
N LEU A 67 12.75 -3.94 0.45
CA LEU A 67 14.18 -3.96 0.13
C LEU A 67 15.01 -4.04 1.42
N ASP A 68 16.12 -4.79 1.38
CA ASP A 68 16.91 -5.15 2.57
C ASP A 68 17.87 -4.04 3.06
N ASP A 69 18.38 -3.20 2.14
CA ASP A 69 19.44 -2.22 2.43
C ASP A 69 19.21 -0.91 1.66
N VAL A 70 18.31 -0.07 2.15
CA VAL A 70 18.00 1.23 1.56
C VAL A 70 17.86 2.29 2.64
N ASN A 71 18.50 3.44 2.41
CA ASN A 71 18.43 4.58 3.32
C ASN A 71 17.12 5.39 3.21
N MET A 72 16.35 5.17 2.15
CA MET A 72 15.08 5.87 1.93
C MET A 72 13.92 5.01 2.44
N PRO A 73 13.06 5.55 3.31
CA PRO A 73 11.97 4.77 3.91
C PRO A 73 10.86 4.41 2.91
N LEU A 74 10.69 5.22 1.86
CA LEU A 74 9.69 5.01 0.82
C LEU A 74 10.19 5.60 -0.50
N ILE A 75 10.04 4.83 -1.58
CA ILE A 75 10.32 5.28 -2.94
C ILE A 75 9.05 5.09 -3.75
N LEU A 76 8.50 6.18 -4.26
CA LEU A 76 7.41 6.13 -5.23
C LEU A 76 8.01 6.09 -6.63
N GLY A 77 7.92 4.93 -7.27
CA GLY A 77 8.44 4.70 -8.59
C GLY A 77 7.62 5.36 -9.70
N ARG A 78 8.10 5.24 -10.93
CA ARG A 78 7.39 5.75 -12.12
C ARG A 78 6.09 4.99 -12.39
N ASP A 79 6.01 3.74 -11.99
CA ASP A 79 4.81 2.90 -12.01
C ASP A 79 3.69 3.52 -11.19
N PHE A 80 3.93 3.82 -9.91
CA PHE A 80 2.96 4.53 -9.07
C PHE A 80 2.54 5.86 -9.69
N MET A 81 3.51 6.65 -10.14
CA MET A 81 3.25 7.96 -10.73
C MET A 81 2.40 7.85 -12.00
N HIS A 82 2.66 6.85 -12.84
CA HIS A 82 1.90 6.62 -14.06
C HIS A 82 0.47 6.14 -13.75
N ASP A 83 0.31 5.19 -12.85
CA ASP A 83 -1.00 4.65 -12.44
C ASP A 83 -1.91 5.73 -11.88
N GLN A 84 -1.34 6.65 -11.10
CA GLN A 84 -2.07 7.74 -10.47
C GLN A 84 -2.14 9.01 -11.33
N LYS A 85 -1.63 8.96 -12.57
CA LYS A 85 -1.51 10.13 -13.47
C LYS A 85 -0.95 11.35 -12.75
N ALA A 86 0.12 11.11 -12.00
CA ALA A 86 0.75 12.08 -11.15
C ALA A 86 1.71 12.96 -11.97
N GLU A 87 1.72 14.26 -11.67
CA GLU A 87 2.58 15.25 -12.31
C GLU A 87 3.40 15.98 -11.24
N ILE A 88 4.71 16.10 -11.49
CA ILE A 88 5.62 16.86 -10.63
C ILE A 88 5.78 18.25 -11.22
N SER A 89 5.29 19.28 -10.52
CA SER A 89 5.51 20.67 -10.89
C SER A 89 6.64 21.26 -10.04
N PHE A 90 7.84 21.34 -10.61
CA PHE A 90 8.99 21.96 -9.92
C PHE A 90 8.79 23.45 -9.60
N PRO A 91 8.23 24.31 -10.49
CA PRO A 91 8.03 25.71 -10.18
C PRO A 91 7.06 25.94 -9.01
N LYS A 92 6.07 25.03 -8.87
CA LYS A 92 5.09 25.09 -7.79
C LYS A 92 5.51 24.27 -6.57
N GLN A 93 6.57 23.47 -6.68
CA GLN A 93 7.01 22.49 -5.68
C GLN A 93 5.86 21.57 -5.23
N VAL A 94 4.99 21.16 -6.17
CA VAL A 94 3.79 20.37 -5.88
C VAL A 94 3.80 19.10 -6.71
N LEU A 95 3.44 18.00 -6.04
CA LEU A 95 3.03 16.74 -6.66
C LEU A 95 1.50 16.74 -6.78
N SER A 96 0.99 16.74 -8.01
CA SER A 96 -0.46 16.71 -8.28
C SER A 96 -0.88 15.35 -8.81
N PHE A 97 -2.01 14.85 -8.33
CA PHE A 97 -2.61 13.59 -8.78
C PHE A 97 -3.86 13.90 -9.61
N THR A 98 -3.92 13.40 -10.84
CA THR A 98 -5.09 13.58 -11.68
C THR A 98 -6.07 12.46 -11.38
N LYS A 99 -7.03 12.73 -10.48
CA LYS A 99 -8.02 11.76 -10.02
C LYS A 99 -8.65 10.99 -11.19
N TRP A 100 -8.50 9.66 -11.21
CA TRP A 100 -9.41 8.79 -11.93
C TRP A 100 -10.69 8.69 -11.10
N ASN A 101 -11.68 9.54 -11.40
CA ASN A 101 -13.03 9.32 -10.86
C ASN A 101 -13.48 7.91 -11.29
N ASP A 102 -13.89 7.11 -10.30
CA ASP A 102 -14.69 5.90 -10.41
C ASP A 102 -14.32 4.92 -11.52
N ARG A 103 -13.54 3.90 -11.14
CA ARG A 103 -13.84 2.53 -11.57
C ARG A 103 -13.13 1.53 -10.65
N SER A 104 -13.84 1.18 -9.57
CA SER A 104 -13.92 -0.22 -9.18
C SER A 104 -14.11 -1.06 -10.45
N PHE A 105 -13.18 -1.97 -10.73
CA PHE A 105 -13.40 -3.33 -11.26
C PHE A 105 -12.05 -3.98 -11.55
N PHE A 106 -11.50 -4.62 -10.52
CA PHE A 106 -10.83 -5.90 -10.71
C PHE A 106 -11.85 -6.87 -11.34
N LYS A 107 -11.66 -7.23 -12.61
CA LYS A 107 -11.96 -8.57 -13.15
C LYS A 107 -11.03 -8.82 -14.32
N SER A 108 -9.87 -9.43 -14.05
CA SER A 108 -9.17 -10.22 -15.05
C SER A 108 -10.02 -11.45 -15.37
N GLY A 109 -10.81 -11.37 -16.45
CA GLY A 109 -11.41 -12.54 -17.07
C GLY A 109 -10.34 -13.40 -17.77
N PRO A 110 -10.59 -14.70 -17.97
CA PRO A 110 -9.59 -15.63 -18.47
C PRO A 110 -9.19 -15.29 -19.91
N ARG A 111 -7.88 -15.29 -20.15
CA ARG A 111 -7.25 -15.13 -21.46
C ARG A 111 -7.77 -16.17 -22.44
N SER A 112 -8.46 -15.74 -23.49
CA SER A 112 -8.57 -16.50 -24.74
C SER A 112 -8.16 -15.64 -25.92
N GLY A 113 -7.11 -16.07 -26.61
CA GLY A 113 -7.02 -15.93 -28.07
C GLY A 113 -6.58 -14.60 -28.65
N SER A 114 -5.32 -14.60 -29.09
CA SER A 114 -4.78 -13.91 -30.28
C SER A 114 -4.45 -12.41 -30.21
N HIS A 115 -3.18 -12.15 -30.60
CA HIS A 115 -2.49 -10.88 -30.84
C HIS A 115 -1.98 -10.08 -29.62
N PRO A 116 -0.66 -10.12 -29.32
CA PRO A 116 -0.06 -9.12 -28.46
C PRO A 116 0.09 -7.79 -29.23
N GLN A 117 -0.73 -6.80 -28.90
CA GLN A 117 -0.31 -5.41 -29.07
C GLN A 117 0.76 -5.14 -28.01
N PHE A 118 2.01 -5.21 -28.43
CA PHE A 118 3.13 -4.64 -27.70
C PHE A 118 2.91 -3.13 -27.63
N CYS A 119 2.49 -2.61 -26.46
CA CYS A 119 2.77 -1.21 -26.13
C CYS A 119 4.28 -1.11 -25.82
N SER A 120 5.05 -0.91 -26.89
CA SER A 120 6.41 -0.41 -26.82
C SER A 120 6.35 1.06 -26.41
N CYS A 121 6.64 1.35 -25.15
CA CYS A 121 7.21 2.63 -24.77
C CYS A 121 8.70 2.42 -24.61
N ALA A 122 9.41 2.52 -25.74
CA ALA A 122 10.86 2.68 -25.75
C ALA A 122 11.23 4.04 -25.13
N ILE A 123 12.43 4.03 -24.54
CA ILE A 123 13.11 5.12 -23.82
C ILE A 123 13.12 6.42 -24.63
#